data_AF-A0A528KNQ6-F1
#
_entry.id   AF-A0A528KNQ6-F1
#
_cell.length_a   1.000
_cell.length_b   1.000
_cell.length_c   1.000
_cell.angle_alpha   90.00
_cell.angle_beta   90.00
_cell.angle_gamma   90.00
#
_symmetry.space_group_name_H-M   'P 1'
#
loop_
_entity.id
_entity.type
_entity.pdbx_description
1 polymer ?
#
loop_
_entity_poly.entity_id
_entity_poly.type
_entity_poly.pdbx_seq_one_letter_code
_entity_poly.pdbx_strand_id
1 'polypeptide(L)'
;MNPQPLAFAGERNSPLSPLERTRLIRALVDELIPGDEGWPSASEAGVHGIVAMRLFGDWSDERITALANLLGWEEDGLSSADGETRIAAVKAFEEADTELFDKIYTAVTLAYYETPFVIEAIRNTGRPYSYRPHVTGYDMAPFDFNRDRPAHRRGHYLETENVRPVDTSSLGLDTVKTDRWGVKR
;
A
#
# COMPACT_ATOMS: atom_id res chain seq x y z
N MET A 1 59.05 21.14 -14.18
CA MET A 1 57.92 20.34 -14.70
C MET A 1 57.42 19.47 -13.56
N ASN A 2 56.32 19.88 -12.93
CA ASN A 2 55.61 19.06 -11.93
C ASN A 2 54.50 18.30 -12.66
N PRO A 3 54.34 16.99 -12.48
CA PRO A 3 53.16 16.30 -12.96
C PRO A 3 51.97 16.67 -12.06
N GLN A 4 50.94 17.27 -12.63
CA GLN A 4 49.63 17.37 -11.98
C GLN A 4 49.06 15.96 -11.81
N PRO A 5 48.50 15.61 -10.64
CA PRO A 5 47.71 14.40 -10.53
C PRO A 5 46.39 14.62 -11.27
N LEU A 6 46.09 13.75 -12.22
CA LEU A 6 44.79 13.61 -12.85
C LEU A 6 43.76 13.37 -11.74
N ALA A 7 42.88 14.34 -11.52
CA ALA A 7 41.68 14.15 -10.72
C ALA A 7 40.81 13.11 -11.43
N PHE A 8 40.83 11.87 -10.94
CA PHE A 8 39.82 10.89 -11.28
C PHE A 8 38.49 11.43 -10.77
N ALA A 9 37.62 11.85 -11.69
CA ALA A 9 36.20 12.04 -11.42
C ALA A 9 35.64 10.66 -11.05
N GLY A 10 35.63 10.37 -9.75
CA GLY A 10 35.06 9.13 -9.22
C GLY A 10 33.58 9.07 -9.57
N GLU A 11 33.18 7.96 -10.17
CA GLU A 11 31.79 7.57 -10.39
C GLU A 11 31.02 7.69 -9.07
N ARG A 12 30.06 8.61 -9.02
CA ARG A 12 29.22 8.92 -7.83
C ARG A 12 28.07 7.93 -7.65
N ASN A 13 28.26 6.66 -7.99
CA ASN A 13 27.23 5.62 -7.92
C ASN A 13 27.61 4.58 -6.86
N SER A 14 27.84 5.01 -5.62
CA SER A 14 27.89 4.07 -4.51
C SER A 14 26.46 3.67 -4.14
N PRO A 15 26.15 2.38 -3.99
CA PRO A 15 24.84 1.95 -3.51
C PRO A 15 24.58 2.50 -2.11
N LEU A 16 23.35 2.91 -1.83
CA LEU A 16 22.95 3.40 -0.51
C LEU A 16 23.31 2.40 0.58
N SER A 17 23.85 2.88 1.70
CA SER A 17 24.14 2.04 2.85
C SER A 17 22.86 1.46 3.46
N PRO A 18 22.91 0.35 4.22
CA PRO A 18 21.72 -0.22 4.86
C PRO A 18 20.95 0.78 5.75
N LEU A 19 21.69 1.69 6.41
CA LEU A 19 21.10 2.74 7.24
C LEU A 19 20.36 3.78 6.39
N GLU A 20 20.96 4.22 5.27
CA GLU A 20 20.32 5.17 4.36
C GLU A 20 19.09 4.58 3.70
N ARG A 21 19.13 3.29 3.30
CA ARG A 21 17.94 2.59 2.78
C ARG A 21 16.81 2.58 3.79
N THR A 22 17.13 2.31 5.05
CA THR A 22 16.12 2.33 6.12
C THR A 22 15.53 3.72 6.29
N ARG A 23 16.35 4.78 6.22
CA ARG A 23 15.89 6.17 6.30
C ARG A 23 15.03 6.58 5.11
N LEU A 24 15.44 6.22 3.90
CA LEU A 24 14.68 6.43 2.66
C LEU A 24 13.29 5.80 2.77
N ILE A 25 13.24 4.49 3.08
CA ILE A 25 11.96 3.76 3.19
C ILE A 25 11.11 4.36 4.31
N ARG A 26 11.70 4.69 5.46
CA ARG A 26 10.99 5.34 6.57
C ARG A 26 10.38 6.67 6.16
N ALA A 27 11.15 7.55 5.52
CA ALA A 27 10.69 8.86 5.07
C ALA A 27 9.58 8.71 4.03
N LEU A 28 9.71 7.77 3.09
CA LEU A 28 8.71 7.53 2.05
C LEU A 28 7.38 7.08 2.66
N VAL A 29 7.38 6.12 3.59
CA VAL A 29 6.12 5.65 4.17
C VAL A 29 5.45 6.71 5.05
N ASP A 30 6.23 7.52 5.76
CA ASP A 30 5.69 8.62 6.56
C ASP A 30 5.12 9.74 5.68
N GLU A 31 5.70 10.03 4.53
CA GLU A 31 5.13 11.02 3.60
C GLU A 31 3.82 10.51 2.97
N LEU A 32 3.68 9.19 2.75
CA LEU A 32 2.44 8.60 2.27
C LEU A 32 1.36 8.52 3.37
N ILE A 33 1.75 8.28 4.62
CA ILE A 33 0.85 8.20 5.78
C ILE A 33 1.53 8.87 7.00
N PRO A 34 1.37 10.19 7.17
CA PRO A 34 2.09 10.97 8.20
C PRO A 34 1.58 10.78 9.63
N GLY A 35 0.39 10.20 9.80
CA GLY A 35 -0.30 10.15 11.09
C GLY A 35 -1.03 11.45 11.43
N ASP A 36 -1.85 11.40 12.48
CA ASP A 36 -2.59 12.55 13.03
C ASP A 36 -3.04 12.23 14.47
N GLU A 37 -3.81 13.10 15.12
CA GLU A 37 -4.31 12.88 16.48
C GLU A 37 -5.06 11.53 16.60
N GLY A 38 -4.50 10.62 17.40
CA GLY A 38 -5.04 9.27 17.62
C GLY A 38 -4.69 8.25 16.52
N TRP A 39 -3.95 8.65 15.49
CA TRP A 39 -3.52 7.80 14.38
C TRP A 39 -1.99 7.83 14.24
N PRO A 40 -1.29 6.70 14.43
CA PRO A 40 0.17 6.69 14.30
C PRO A 40 0.60 7.00 12.86
N SER A 41 1.79 7.56 12.67
CA SER A 41 2.40 7.55 11.32
C SER A 41 2.65 6.12 10.84
N ALA A 42 2.86 5.93 9.54
CA ALA A 42 3.22 4.61 9.02
C ALA A 42 4.50 4.06 9.68
N SER A 43 5.52 4.89 9.89
CA SER A 43 6.74 4.42 10.54
C SER A 43 6.55 4.14 12.04
N GLU A 44 5.72 4.90 12.74
CA GLU A 44 5.35 4.63 14.14
C GLU A 44 4.59 3.30 14.27
N ALA A 45 3.74 2.96 13.29
CA ALA A 45 3.07 1.67 13.21
C ALA A 45 4.01 0.52 12.77
N GLY A 46 5.26 0.81 12.38
CA GLY A 46 6.24 -0.19 11.96
C GLY A 46 6.15 -0.61 10.48
N VAL A 47 5.40 0.12 9.65
CA VAL A 47 5.13 -0.22 8.25
C VAL A 47 6.38 -0.31 7.39
N HIS A 48 7.35 0.59 7.59
CA HIS A 48 8.63 0.59 6.88
C HIS A 48 9.36 -0.76 6.93
N GLY A 49 9.30 -1.47 8.08
CA GLY A 49 9.88 -2.81 8.21
C GLY A 49 9.10 -3.87 7.43
N ILE A 50 7.77 -3.82 7.47
CA ILE A 50 6.89 -4.75 6.72
C ILE A 50 7.12 -4.60 5.22
N VAL A 51 7.14 -3.37 4.73
CA VAL A 51 7.35 -3.06 3.30
C VAL A 51 8.78 -3.38 2.88
N ALA A 52 9.79 -3.08 3.72
CA ALA A 52 11.17 -3.52 3.48
C ALA A 52 11.27 -5.03 3.25
N MET A 53 10.60 -5.83 4.07
CA MET A 53 10.62 -7.29 3.92
C MET A 53 9.80 -7.79 2.72
N ARG A 54 8.58 -7.26 2.51
CA ARG A 54 7.63 -7.83 1.53
C ARG A 54 7.79 -7.29 0.12
N LEU A 55 8.21 -6.04 -0.02
CA LEU A 55 8.32 -5.37 -1.32
C LEU A 55 9.77 -5.22 -1.76
N PHE A 56 10.62 -4.72 -0.86
CA PHE A 56 12.02 -4.40 -1.19
C PHE A 56 12.99 -5.57 -0.95
N GLY A 57 12.57 -6.65 -0.28
CA GLY A 57 13.44 -7.77 0.09
C GLY A 57 14.12 -8.45 -1.11
N ASP A 58 13.45 -8.44 -2.26
CA ASP A 58 13.95 -9.02 -3.52
C ASP A 58 14.53 -7.97 -4.49
N TRP A 59 14.63 -6.71 -4.08
CA TRP A 59 15.16 -5.65 -4.93
C TRP A 59 16.68 -5.62 -4.90
N SER A 60 17.29 -5.40 -6.07
CA SER A 60 18.72 -5.15 -6.15
C SER A 60 19.06 -3.75 -5.63
N ASP A 61 20.33 -3.56 -5.28
CA ASP A 61 20.88 -2.30 -4.82
C ASP A 61 20.65 -1.18 -5.83
N GLU A 62 20.82 -1.47 -7.12
CA GLU A 62 20.61 -0.53 -8.22
C GLU A 62 19.16 -0.07 -8.30
N ARG A 63 18.21 -0.97 -8.06
CA ARG A 63 16.78 -0.65 -8.08
C ARG A 63 16.40 0.25 -6.90
N ILE A 64 16.99 0.03 -5.73
CA ILE A 64 16.80 0.90 -4.57
C ILE A 64 17.43 2.28 -4.81
N THR A 65 18.63 2.33 -5.38
CA THR A 65 19.27 3.60 -5.78
C THR A 65 18.45 4.34 -6.83
N ALA A 66 17.85 3.63 -7.81
CA ALA A 66 16.98 4.25 -8.80
C ALA A 66 15.74 4.89 -8.16
N LEU A 67 15.10 4.22 -7.20
CA LEU A 67 14.01 4.80 -6.41
C LEU A 67 14.47 6.03 -5.62
N ALA A 68 15.64 5.98 -4.99
CA ALA A 68 16.19 7.11 -4.25
C ALA A 68 16.43 8.33 -5.15
N ASN A 69 16.89 8.10 -6.38
CA ASN A 69 17.06 9.16 -7.38
C ASN A 69 15.72 9.75 -7.82
N LEU A 70 14.69 8.92 -8.05
CA LEU A 70 13.34 9.41 -8.38
C LEU A 70 12.75 10.28 -7.27
N LEU A 71 13.11 10.00 -6.01
CA LEU A 71 12.69 10.75 -4.84
C LEU A 71 13.60 11.95 -4.52
N GLY A 72 14.61 12.23 -5.36
CA GLY A 72 15.58 13.31 -5.15
C GLY A 72 16.34 13.17 -3.82
N TRP A 73 16.60 11.94 -3.36
CA TRP A 73 17.13 11.69 -2.00
C TRP A 73 18.46 12.40 -1.71
N GLU A 74 19.38 12.42 -2.67
CA GLU A 74 20.67 13.13 -2.57
C GLU A 74 20.56 14.63 -2.90
N GLU A 75 19.42 15.06 -3.44
CA GLU A 75 19.17 16.42 -3.95
C GLU A 75 18.26 17.23 -3.00
N ASP A 76 18.18 16.83 -1.73
CA ASP A 76 17.28 17.42 -0.72
C ASP A 76 15.79 17.35 -1.12
N GLY A 77 15.38 16.29 -1.83
CA GLY A 77 13.98 16.02 -2.16
C GLY A 77 13.23 15.42 -0.97
N LEU A 78 12.98 14.11 -0.99
CA LEU A 78 12.32 13.41 0.13
C LEU A 78 13.10 13.51 1.46
N SER A 79 14.41 13.74 1.40
CA SER A 79 15.27 13.92 2.59
C SER A 79 15.15 15.31 3.22
N SER A 80 14.43 16.25 2.59
CA SER A 80 14.35 17.64 3.06
C SER A 80 13.71 17.77 4.44
N ALA A 81 14.18 18.77 5.19
CA ALA A 81 13.51 19.22 6.41
C ALA A 81 12.17 19.91 6.10
N ASP A 82 12.02 20.50 4.92
CA ASP A 82 10.81 21.20 4.50
C ASP A 82 9.73 20.22 4.00
N GLY A 83 8.50 20.38 4.52
CA GLY A 83 7.38 19.50 4.18
C GLY A 83 6.89 19.67 2.76
N GLU A 84 6.84 20.90 2.23
CA GLU A 84 6.38 21.14 0.86
C GLU A 84 7.33 20.51 -0.17
N THR A 85 8.64 20.58 0.09
CA THR A 85 9.68 19.96 -0.72
C THR A 85 9.54 18.43 -0.76
N ARG A 86 9.29 17.78 0.38
CA ARG A 86 9.05 16.33 0.41
C ARG A 86 7.79 15.92 -0.36
N ILE A 87 6.69 16.64 -0.18
CA ILE A 87 5.44 16.40 -0.91
C ILE A 87 5.69 16.54 -2.42
N ALA A 88 6.42 17.58 -2.85
CA ALA A 88 6.76 17.78 -4.25
C ALA A 88 7.61 16.64 -4.82
N ALA A 89 8.58 16.13 -4.05
CA ALA A 89 9.40 14.99 -4.45
C ALA A 89 8.58 13.71 -4.64
N VAL A 90 7.65 13.41 -3.74
CA VAL A 90 6.76 12.23 -3.87
C VAL A 90 5.80 12.37 -5.05
N LYS A 91 5.26 13.58 -5.30
CA LYS A 91 4.43 13.86 -6.49
C LYS A 91 5.22 13.71 -7.79
N ALA A 92 6.44 14.23 -7.85
CA ALA A 92 7.30 14.07 -9.01
C ALA A 92 7.61 12.59 -9.28
N PHE A 93 7.82 11.79 -8.22
CA PHE A 93 7.94 10.34 -8.32
C PHE A 93 6.67 9.68 -8.88
N GLU A 94 5.49 10.02 -8.37
CA GLU A 94 4.19 9.51 -8.86
C GLU A 94 3.98 9.78 -10.35
N GLU A 95 4.34 10.98 -10.81
CA GLU A 95 4.25 11.37 -12.22
C GLU A 95 5.29 10.66 -13.10
N ALA A 96 6.49 10.42 -12.58
CA ALA A 96 7.58 9.78 -13.32
C ALA A 96 7.38 8.28 -13.50
N ASP A 97 6.82 7.59 -12.50
CA ASP A 97 6.55 6.14 -12.55
C ASP A 97 5.29 5.79 -11.75
N THR A 98 4.13 6.02 -12.37
CA THR A 98 2.83 5.79 -11.75
C THR A 98 2.59 4.32 -11.38
N GLU A 99 3.10 3.37 -12.16
CA GLU A 99 2.94 1.94 -11.86
C GLU A 99 3.72 1.55 -10.61
N LEU A 100 4.98 2.01 -10.49
CA LEU A 100 5.79 1.76 -9.31
C LEU A 100 5.22 2.46 -8.08
N PHE A 101 4.76 3.70 -8.24
CA PHE A 101 4.09 4.45 -7.18
C PHE A 101 2.87 3.68 -6.66
N ASP A 102 1.95 3.27 -7.54
CA ASP A 102 0.73 2.55 -7.13
C ASP A 102 1.07 1.24 -6.42
N LYS A 103 2.09 0.52 -6.88
CA LYS A 103 2.60 -0.68 -6.23
C LYS A 103 3.12 -0.41 -4.81
N ILE A 104 3.92 0.64 -4.63
CA ILE A 104 4.46 1.02 -3.31
C ILE A 104 3.32 1.50 -2.42
N TYR A 105 2.47 2.42 -2.90
CA TYR A 105 1.33 2.95 -2.19
C TYR A 105 0.41 1.84 -1.69
N THR A 106 0.01 0.92 -2.56
CA THR A 106 -0.80 -0.24 -2.21
C THR A 106 -0.14 -1.08 -1.11
N ALA A 107 1.17 -1.36 -1.23
CA ALA A 107 1.89 -2.13 -0.21
C ALA A 107 1.93 -1.41 1.15
N VAL A 108 2.15 -0.10 1.16
CA VAL A 108 2.17 0.73 2.38
C VAL A 108 0.78 0.77 3.01
N THR A 109 -0.27 1.02 2.23
CA THR A 109 -1.65 1.07 2.71
C THR A 109 -2.08 -0.25 3.33
N LEU A 110 -1.85 -1.38 2.63
CA LEU A 110 -2.19 -2.71 3.16
C LEU A 110 -1.41 -3.00 4.45
N ALA A 111 -0.10 -2.75 4.45
CA ALA A 111 0.74 -2.97 5.62
C ALA A 111 0.28 -2.13 6.82
N TYR A 112 -0.13 -0.87 6.62
CA TYR A 112 -0.60 0.03 7.66
C TYR A 112 -1.85 -0.50 8.37
N TYR A 113 -2.88 -0.87 7.60
CA TYR A 113 -4.14 -1.38 8.16
C TYR A 113 -4.07 -2.81 8.71
N GLU A 114 -2.98 -3.53 8.43
CA GLU A 114 -2.67 -4.83 9.06
C GLU A 114 -2.03 -4.69 10.45
N THR A 115 -1.55 -3.51 10.83
CA THR A 115 -0.82 -3.34 12.09
C THR A 115 -1.75 -3.33 13.31
N PRO A 116 -1.35 -3.96 14.45
CA PRO A 116 -2.14 -3.91 15.68
C PRO A 116 -2.43 -2.48 16.17
N PHE A 117 -1.49 -1.55 15.99
CA PHE A 117 -1.64 -0.16 16.43
C PHE A 117 -2.77 0.56 15.68
N VAL A 118 -2.85 0.37 14.36
CA VAL A 118 -3.92 0.97 13.54
C VAL A 118 -5.26 0.27 13.79
N ILE A 119 -5.25 -1.04 14.02
CA ILE A 119 -6.46 -1.78 14.44
C ILE A 119 -7.03 -1.21 15.74
N GLU A 120 -6.18 -0.93 16.74
CA GLU A 120 -6.60 -0.28 17.98
C GLU A 120 -7.05 1.16 17.76
N ALA A 121 -6.39 1.93 16.90
CA ALA A 121 -6.85 3.28 16.53
C ALA A 121 -8.28 3.25 15.95
N ILE A 122 -8.58 2.28 15.07
CA ILE A 122 -9.93 2.09 14.53
C ILE A 122 -10.92 1.71 15.64
N ARG A 123 -10.55 0.84 16.58
CA ARG A 123 -11.41 0.45 17.71
C ARG A 123 -11.74 1.63 18.62
N ASN A 124 -10.78 2.53 18.84
CA ASN A 124 -10.98 3.74 19.62
C ASN A 124 -12.00 4.71 19.00
N THR A 125 -12.34 4.56 17.71
CA THR A 125 -13.45 5.28 17.08
C THR A 125 -14.85 4.71 17.41
N GLY A 126 -14.92 3.66 18.24
CA GLY A 126 -16.16 2.97 18.62
C GLY A 126 -16.62 1.92 17.60
N ARG A 127 -15.81 1.62 16.58
CA ARG A 127 -16.11 0.59 15.58
C ARG A 127 -15.68 -0.77 16.10
N PRO A 128 -16.51 -1.83 15.94
CA PRO A 128 -16.18 -3.17 16.42
C PRO A 128 -15.18 -3.87 15.49
N TYR A 129 -14.07 -3.22 15.11
CA TYR A 129 -13.10 -3.79 14.16
C TYR A 129 -12.32 -4.94 14.80
N SER A 130 -12.17 -6.05 14.08
CA SER A 130 -11.49 -7.25 14.58
C SER A 130 -10.29 -7.60 13.69
N TYR A 131 -9.16 -7.95 14.32
CA TYR A 131 -7.96 -8.41 13.61
C TYR A 131 -8.13 -9.82 13.00
N ARG A 132 -9.10 -10.61 13.49
CA ARG A 132 -9.40 -11.97 13.02
C ARG A 132 -10.91 -12.21 12.95
N PRO A 133 -11.64 -11.50 12.07
CA PRO A 133 -13.09 -11.63 11.98
C PRO A 133 -13.50 -13.02 11.49
N HIS A 134 -12.62 -13.73 10.78
CA HIS A 134 -12.86 -15.10 10.33
C HIS A 134 -12.86 -16.14 11.46
N VAL A 135 -12.32 -15.83 12.64
CA VAL A 135 -12.28 -16.77 13.78
C VAL A 135 -13.50 -16.61 14.67
N THR A 136 -13.79 -15.37 15.07
CA THR A 136 -14.84 -15.09 16.07
C THR A 136 -16.09 -14.44 15.49
N GLY A 137 -16.03 -13.98 14.24
CA GLY A 137 -17.04 -13.06 13.71
C GLY A 137 -16.97 -11.69 14.37
N TYR A 138 -18.00 -10.88 14.09
CA TYR A 138 -18.31 -9.67 14.83
C TYR A 138 -19.39 -9.98 15.85
N ASP A 139 -19.34 -9.30 17.00
CA ASP A 139 -20.44 -9.35 17.95
C ASP A 139 -21.66 -8.68 17.33
N MET A 140 -22.71 -9.47 17.12
CA MET A 140 -23.93 -9.07 16.45
C MET A 140 -25.09 -9.49 17.34
N ALA A 141 -26.03 -8.58 17.57
CA ALA A 141 -27.26 -8.92 18.27
C ALA A 141 -27.98 -10.08 17.54
N PRO A 142 -28.69 -10.96 18.27
CA PRO A 142 -29.52 -11.97 17.65
C PRO A 142 -30.49 -11.32 16.65
N PHE A 143 -30.71 -12.04 15.54
CA PHE A 143 -31.67 -11.61 14.52
C PHE A 143 -33.06 -11.45 15.12
N ASP A 144 -33.67 -10.30 14.92
CA ASP A 144 -35.04 -9.99 15.33
C ASP A 144 -35.90 -9.74 14.09
N PHE A 145 -36.91 -10.57 13.88
CA PHE A 145 -37.83 -10.46 12.75
C PHE A 145 -38.55 -9.11 12.65
N ASN A 146 -38.80 -8.42 13.76
CA ASN A 146 -39.48 -7.12 13.74
C ASN A 146 -38.52 -5.98 13.40
N ARG A 147 -37.23 -6.12 13.75
CA ARG A 147 -36.18 -5.11 13.52
C ARG A 147 -35.46 -5.30 12.19
N ASP A 148 -35.05 -6.53 11.89
CA ASP A 148 -34.08 -6.87 10.85
C ASP A 148 -34.74 -7.37 9.56
N ARG A 149 -36.08 -7.49 9.55
CA ARG A 149 -36.80 -7.80 8.31
C ARG A 149 -36.54 -6.66 7.30
N PRO A 150 -36.02 -6.96 6.10
CA PRO A 150 -35.77 -5.94 5.10
C PRO A 150 -37.04 -5.14 4.82
N ALA A 151 -37.02 -3.85 5.15
CA ALA A 151 -38.15 -2.93 4.89
C ALA A 151 -38.25 -2.61 3.39
N HIS A 152 -37.11 -2.61 2.71
CA HIS A 152 -37.04 -2.46 1.27
C HIS A 152 -37.23 -3.82 0.62
N ARG A 153 -38.23 -3.94 -0.27
CA ARG A 153 -38.39 -5.09 -1.18
C ARG A 153 -37.26 -5.10 -2.21
N ARG A 154 -36.03 -5.35 -1.77
CA ARG A 154 -34.88 -5.57 -2.65
C ARG A 154 -35.06 -6.95 -3.29
N GLY A 155 -35.76 -6.94 -4.42
CA GLY A 155 -36.18 -8.15 -5.13
C GLY A 155 -37.64 -8.51 -4.84
N HIS A 156 -38.31 -8.98 -5.88
CA HIS A 156 -39.60 -9.64 -5.81
C HIS A 156 -39.40 -11.10 -6.20
N TYR A 157 -40.24 -11.99 -5.67
CA TYR A 157 -40.28 -13.35 -6.15
C TYR A 157 -40.60 -13.34 -7.63
N LEU A 158 -39.80 -14.07 -8.40
CA LEU A 158 -40.00 -14.28 -9.82
C LEU A 158 -40.17 -15.79 -10.00
N GLU A 159 -41.31 -16.22 -10.53
CA GLU A 159 -41.55 -17.63 -10.83
C GLU A 159 -40.47 -18.16 -11.77
N THR A 160 -40.14 -19.44 -11.66
CA THR A 160 -39.04 -20.06 -12.42
C THR A 160 -39.18 -19.85 -13.93
N GLU A 161 -40.40 -19.90 -14.45
CA GLU A 161 -40.73 -19.65 -15.87
C GLU A 161 -40.50 -18.20 -16.32
N ASN A 162 -40.50 -17.26 -15.37
CA ASN A 162 -40.29 -15.84 -15.62
C ASN A 162 -38.81 -15.44 -15.53
N VAL A 163 -37.93 -16.31 -15.03
CA VAL A 163 -36.48 -16.05 -14.94
C VAL A 163 -35.89 -15.99 -16.34
N ARG A 164 -35.51 -14.78 -16.76
CA ARG A 164 -34.80 -14.57 -18.02
C ARG A 164 -33.30 -14.53 -17.78
N PRO A 165 -32.48 -15.18 -18.63
CA PRO A 165 -31.04 -14.98 -18.61
C PRO A 165 -30.72 -13.49 -18.69
N VAL A 166 -29.83 -13.03 -17.81
CA VAL A 166 -29.30 -11.67 -17.91
C VAL A 166 -28.45 -11.60 -19.17
N ASP A 167 -28.66 -10.56 -19.98
CA ASP A 167 -27.80 -10.30 -21.14
C ASP A 167 -26.42 -9.88 -20.63
N THR A 168 -25.45 -10.77 -20.81
CA THR A 168 -24.06 -10.57 -20.40
C THR A 168 -23.16 -10.14 -21.57
N SER A 169 -23.71 -9.83 -22.74
CA SER A 169 -22.92 -9.49 -23.94
C SER A 169 -22.04 -8.24 -23.75
N SER A 170 -22.41 -7.35 -22.83
CA SER A 170 -21.64 -6.16 -22.45
C SER A 170 -20.57 -6.43 -21.39
N LEU A 171 -20.63 -7.59 -20.72
CA LEU A 171 -19.59 -8.03 -19.80
C LEU A 171 -18.54 -8.75 -20.64
N GLY A 172 -17.29 -8.28 -20.61
CA GLY A 172 -16.14 -8.92 -21.28
C GLY A 172 -15.79 -10.28 -20.67
N LEU A 173 -16.72 -11.23 -20.69
CA LEU A 173 -16.61 -12.57 -20.13
C LEU A 173 -15.73 -13.50 -20.97
N ASP A 174 -15.21 -13.00 -22.09
CA ASP A 174 -14.22 -13.67 -22.94
C ASP A 174 -12.82 -13.71 -22.29
N THR A 175 -12.68 -13.15 -21.09
CA THR A 175 -11.43 -13.17 -20.32
C THR A 175 -11.16 -14.55 -19.72
N VAL A 176 -10.12 -15.22 -20.22
CA VAL A 176 -9.43 -16.43 -19.74
C VAL A 176 -10.13 -17.19 -18.59
N LYS A 177 -10.94 -18.19 -18.94
CA LYS A 177 -11.32 -19.24 -17.98
C LYS A 177 -10.06 -19.94 -17.48
N THR A 178 -9.75 -19.82 -16.20
CA THR A 178 -8.71 -20.62 -15.57
C THR A 178 -9.28 -22.02 -15.32
N ASP A 179 -9.19 -22.92 -16.31
CA ASP A 179 -9.78 -24.27 -16.25
C ASP A 179 -9.10 -25.22 -15.24
N ARG A 180 -8.03 -24.79 -14.56
CA ARG A 180 -7.26 -25.62 -13.62
C ARG A 180 -6.90 -24.87 -12.35
N TRP A 181 -7.90 -24.48 -11.58
CA TRP A 181 -7.69 -24.22 -10.16
C TRP A 181 -7.41 -25.54 -9.43
N GLY A 182 -6.18 -25.74 -8.95
CA GLY A 182 -5.86 -26.76 -7.93
C GLY A 182 -5.33 -28.12 -8.38
N VAL A 183 -4.87 -28.33 -9.62
CA VAL A 183 -4.41 -29.67 -10.10
C VAL A 183 -2.88 -29.80 -10.27
N LYS A 184 -2.08 -28.93 -9.66
CA LYS A 184 -0.66 -29.22 -9.43
C LYS A 184 -0.27 -28.86 -8.00
N ARG A 185 -0.29 -29.89 -7.15
CA ARG A 185 0.56 -29.98 -5.97
C ARG A 185 1.84 -30.70 -6.37
#